data_AF-A7VHJ3-F1
#
_entry.id   AF-A7VHJ3-F1
#
_cell.length_a   1.000
_cell.length_b   1.000
_cell.length_c   1.000
_cell.angle_alpha   90.00
_cell.angle_beta   90.00
_cell.angle_gamma   90.00
#
_symmetry.space_group_name_H-M   'P 1'
#
loop_
_entity.id
_entity.type
_entity.pdbx_description
1 polymer ?
#
loop_
_entity_poly.entity_id
_entity_poly.type
_entity_poly.pdbx_seq_one_letter_code
_entity_poly.pdbx_strand_id
1 'polypeptide(L)'
;MAYKFTEKRNNIQEQTTYVLYMIVSSYFHKSICNSRTLETSLYLHYLEMSKNQQENLEKQVIRRSEQDLGEVMSVLSQMNCEVVFTHRDNRYYLDFETGFETVSVVVDQMGHYVIDVLM
;
A
#
# COMPACT_ATOMS: atom_id res chain seq x y z
N MET A 1 -22.01 -30.33 -7.78
CA MET A 1 -20.66 -29.77 -7.55
C MET A 1 -20.44 -29.64 -6.05
N ALA A 2 -19.42 -30.30 -5.51
CA ALA A 2 -19.02 -30.09 -4.12
C ALA A 2 -18.41 -28.68 -4.00
N TYR A 3 -19.07 -27.80 -3.25
CA TYR A 3 -18.48 -26.54 -2.81
C TYR A 3 -17.28 -26.90 -1.94
N LYS A 4 -16.07 -26.90 -2.52
CA LYS A 4 -14.85 -26.85 -1.73
C LYS A 4 -14.91 -25.52 -1.00
N PHE A 5 -15.05 -25.57 0.32
CA PHE A 5 -14.73 -24.47 1.21
C PHE A 5 -13.25 -24.16 0.96
N THR A 6 -12.97 -23.30 -0.03
CA THR A 6 -11.64 -22.73 -0.20
C THR A 6 -11.36 -22.02 1.12
N GLU A 7 -10.30 -22.47 1.80
CA GLU A 7 -9.74 -21.82 2.98
C GLU A 7 -9.89 -20.31 2.83
N LYS A 8 -10.35 -19.64 3.89
CA LYS A 8 -10.48 -18.19 3.97
C LYS A 8 -9.14 -17.61 3.49
N ARG A 9 -9.08 -17.20 2.22
CA ARG A 9 -7.85 -16.73 1.60
C ARG A 9 -7.44 -15.53 2.45
N ASN A 10 -6.29 -15.64 3.08
CA ASN A 10 -5.89 -14.64 4.05
C ASN A 10 -5.44 -13.41 3.25
N ASN A 11 -6.37 -12.54 2.92
CA ASN A 11 -6.18 -11.36 2.06
C ASN A 11 -5.36 -10.26 2.76
N ILE A 12 -4.54 -10.63 3.75
CA ILE A 12 -3.77 -9.70 4.58
C ILE A 12 -2.80 -8.92 3.70
N GLN A 13 -2.18 -9.59 2.72
CA GLN A 13 -1.26 -8.93 1.80
C GLN A 13 -1.97 -7.83 1.01
N GLU A 14 -3.13 -8.12 0.42
CA GLU A 14 -3.93 -7.15 -0.35
C GLU A 14 -4.48 -6.03 0.53
N GLN A 15 -4.93 -6.36 1.74
CA GLN A 15 -5.38 -5.39 2.74
C GLN A 15 -4.29 -4.41 3.13
N THR A 16 -3.11 -4.92 3.50
CA THR A 16 -1.95 -4.09 3.85
C THR A 16 -1.48 -3.27 2.66
N THR A 17 -1.45 -3.86 1.46
CA THR A 17 -1.11 -3.17 0.20
C THR A 17 -2.05 -1.97 -0.03
N TYR A 18 -3.36 -2.14 0.16
CA TYR A 18 -4.31 -1.03 0.01
C TYR A 18 -4.08 0.08 1.05
N VAL A 19 -3.88 -0.28 2.32
CA VAL A 19 -3.67 0.69 3.39
C VAL A 19 -2.37 1.48 3.18
N LEU A 20 -1.30 0.81 2.75
CA LEU A 20 -0.05 1.45 2.36
C LEU A 20 -0.23 2.40 1.18
N TYR A 21 -0.93 1.94 0.13
CA TYR A 21 -1.30 2.80 -0.99
C TYR A 21 -2.01 4.07 -0.49
N MET A 22 -3.06 3.92 0.31
CA MET A 22 -3.87 5.05 0.79
C MET A 22 -3.04 6.05 1.63
N ILE A 23 -2.27 5.54 2.60
CA ILE A 23 -1.53 6.39 3.54
C ILE A 23 -0.33 7.03 2.86
N VAL A 24 0.50 6.26 2.17
CA VAL A 24 1.72 6.80 1.54
C VAL A 24 1.36 7.75 0.40
N SER A 25 0.29 7.47 -0.36
CA SER A 25 -0.24 8.40 -1.37
C SER A 25 -0.64 9.75 -0.79
N SER A 26 -1.09 9.78 0.47
CA SER A 26 -1.54 11.01 1.13
C SER A 26 -0.40 11.96 1.52
N TYR A 27 0.84 11.47 1.52
CA TYR A 27 2.02 12.30 1.80
C TYR A 27 2.46 13.14 0.60
N PHE A 28 1.96 12.86 -0.59
CA PHE A 28 2.26 13.61 -1.80
C PHE A 28 1.25 14.73 -2.03
N HIS A 29 1.65 15.76 -2.80
CA HIS A 29 0.74 16.83 -3.20
C HIS A 29 -0.46 16.29 -3.98
N LYS A 30 -0.18 15.38 -4.90
CA LYS A 30 -1.17 14.68 -5.72
C LYS A 30 -0.63 13.32 -6.11
N SER A 31 -1.43 12.29 -5.94
CA SER A 31 -1.14 10.93 -6.37
C SER A 31 -2.10 10.50 -7.48
N ILE A 32 -1.58 9.78 -8.47
CA ILE A 32 -2.38 9.19 -9.56
C ILE A 32 -2.03 7.71 -9.63
N CYS A 33 -3.03 6.86 -9.48
CA CYS A 33 -2.86 5.42 -9.65
C CYS A 33 -2.93 5.03 -11.13
N ASN A 34 -1.96 4.25 -11.59
CA ASN A 34 -1.91 3.78 -12.98
C ASN A 34 -2.96 2.70 -13.32
N SER A 35 -3.48 2.01 -12.30
CA SER A 35 -4.37 0.85 -12.47
C SER A 35 -5.59 0.91 -11.57
N ARG A 36 -6.64 1.57 -12.08
CA ARG A 36 -7.92 1.73 -11.36
C ARG A 36 -8.59 0.39 -11.02
N THR A 37 -8.46 -0.61 -11.88
CA THR A 37 -9.02 -1.96 -11.64
C THR A 37 -8.36 -2.62 -10.45
N LEU A 38 -7.03 -2.54 -10.34
CA LEU A 38 -6.30 -3.15 -9.23
C LEU A 38 -6.55 -2.40 -7.93
N GLU A 39 -6.55 -1.06 -7.96
CA GLU A 39 -6.94 -0.22 -6.83
C GLU A 39 -8.32 -0.62 -6.29
N THR A 40 -9.31 -0.78 -7.17
CA THR A 40 -10.66 -1.20 -6.78
C THR A 40 -10.65 -2.59 -6.15
N SER A 41 -9.87 -3.54 -6.68
CA SER A 41 -9.76 -4.89 -6.12
C SER A 41 -9.15 -4.88 -4.71
N LEU A 42 -8.08 -4.11 -4.52
CA LEU A 42 -7.41 -3.97 -3.22
C LEU A 42 -8.33 -3.29 -2.19
N TYR A 43 -9.07 -2.26 -2.62
CA TYR A 43 -10.08 -1.60 -1.78
C TYR A 43 -11.16 -2.56 -1.29
N LEU A 44 -11.64 -3.46 -2.15
CA LEU A 44 -12.64 -4.46 -1.76
C LEU A 44 -12.11 -5.38 -0.66
N HIS A 45 -10.86 -5.83 -0.74
CA HIS A 45 -10.24 -6.63 0.33
C HIS A 45 -10.09 -5.88 1.64
N TYR A 46 -9.76 -4.58 1.58
CA TYR A 46 -9.77 -3.72 2.76
C TYR A 46 -11.17 -3.61 3.39
N LEU A 47 -12.23 -3.50 2.58
CA LEU A 47 -13.62 -3.46 3.07
C LEU A 47 -14.09 -4.75 3.74
N GLU A 48 -13.46 -5.90 3.45
CA GLU A 48 -13.76 -7.17 4.11
C GLU A 48 -13.29 -7.20 5.59
N MET A 49 -12.38 -6.29 5.98
CA MET A 49 -11.92 -6.16 7.36
C MET A 49 -13.00 -5.55 8.26
N SER A 50 -13.04 -5.97 9.52
CA SER A 50 -13.84 -5.24 10.53
C SER A 50 -13.25 -3.84 10.77
N LYS A 51 -14.10 -2.89 11.20
CA LYS A 51 -13.68 -1.51 11.48
C LYS A 51 -12.50 -1.41 12.45
N ASN A 52 -12.51 -2.21 13.51
CA ASN A 52 -11.40 -2.26 14.46
C ASN A 52 -10.09 -2.76 13.81
N GLN A 53 -10.16 -3.74 12.90
CA GLN A 53 -8.98 -4.21 12.17
C GLN A 53 -8.46 -3.15 11.20
N GLN A 54 -9.35 -2.44 10.49
CA GLN A 54 -8.98 -1.31 9.61
C GLN A 54 -8.23 -0.23 10.40
N GLU A 55 -8.82 0.26 11.49
CA GLU A 55 -8.22 1.32 12.31
C GLU A 55 -6.86 0.92 12.90
N ASN A 56 -6.72 -0.33 13.35
CA ASN A 56 -5.46 -0.80 13.92
C ASN A 56 -4.36 -0.88 12.85
N LEU A 57 -4.68 -1.38 11.66
CA LEU A 57 -3.74 -1.46 10.55
C LEU A 57 -3.35 -0.06 10.06
N GLU A 58 -4.31 0.84 9.90
CA GLU A 58 -4.06 2.24 9.52
C GLU A 58 -3.14 2.94 10.52
N LYS A 59 -3.42 2.85 11.83
CA LYS A 59 -2.56 3.44 12.87
C LYS A 59 -1.15 2.86 12.85
N GLN A 60 -1.02 1.55 12.63
CA GLN A 60 0.29 0.90 12.50
C GLN A 60 1.05 1.44 11.29
N VAL A 61 0.39 1.54 10.14
CA VAL A 61 1.00 2.01 8.89
C VAL A 61 1.36 3.49 8.95
N ILE A 62 0.49 4.35 9.50
CA ILE A 62 0.81 5.78 9.72
C ILE A 62 2.07 5.90 10.56
N ARG A 63 2.09 5.26 11.75
CA ARG A 63 3.22 5.37 12.68
C ARG A 63 4.52 4.89 12.05
N ARG A 64 4.48 3.81 11.29
CA ARG A 64 5.68 3.25 10.66
C ARG A 64 6.14 4.11 9.49
N SER A 65 5.22 4.56 8.65
CA SER A 65 5.56 5.39 7.49
C SER A 65 6.10 6.76 7.92
N GLU A 66 5.57 7.36 8.99
CA GLU A 66 6.14 8.59 9.57
C GLU A 66 7.54 8.39 10.16
N GLN A 67 7.84 7.20 10.70
CA GLN A 67 9.19 6.86 11.16
C GLN A 67 10.17 6.71 9.98
N ASP A 68 9.75 6.04 8.92
CA ASP A 68 10.63 5.71 7.79
C ASP A 68 10.76 6.90 6.80
N LEU A 69 9.74 7.76 6.66
CA LEU A 69 9.70 8.87 5.70
C LEU A 69 9.74 10.27 6.35
N GLY A 70 9.81 10.36 7.68
CA GLY A 70 9.66 11.63 8.40
C GLY A 70 10.61 12.74 7.94
N GLU A 71 11.86 12.40 7.61
CA GLU A 71 12.88 13.35 7.17
C GLU A 71 12.58 13.94 5.77
N VAL A 72 11.97 13.14 4.88
CA VAL A 72 11.69 13.53 3.49
C VAL A 72 10.25 14.00 3.28
N MET A 73 9.37 13.86 4.29
CA MET A 73 7.94 14.18 4.20
C MET A 73 7.64 15.58 3.66
N SER A 74 8.42 16.58 4.09
CA SER A 74 8.24 17.97 3.64
C SER A 74 8.48 18.13 2.13
N VAL A 75 9.39 17.35 1.56
CA VAL A 75 9.70 17.32 0.14
C VAL A 75 8.61 16.57 -0.61
N LEU A 76 8.22 15.38 -0.14
CA LEU A 76 7.15 14.57 -0.74
C LEU A 76 5.84 15.36 -0.87
N SER A 77 5.50 16.18 0.15
CA SER A 77 4.26 16.99 0.16
C SER A 77 4.17 18.06 -0.94
N GLN A 78 5.28 18.33 -1.63
CA GLN A 78 5.35 19.27 -2.76
C GLN A 78 5.39 18.55 -4.11
N MET A 79 5.56 17.23 -4.11
CA MET A 79 5.71 16.42 -5.30
C MET A 79 4.38 15.79 -5.72
N ASN A 80 4.18 15.69 -7.03
CA ASN A 80 3.16 14.78 -7.56
C ASN A 80 3.79 13.39 -7.70
N CYS A 81 3.01 12.34 -7.52
CA CYS A 81 3.45 10.98 -7.79
C CYS A 81 2.49 10.21 -8.69
N GLU A 82 3.05 9.33 -9.49
CA GLU A 82 2.33 8.23 -10.11
C GLU A 82 2.59 6.96 -9.29
N VAL A 83 1.52 6.23 -8.96
CA VAL A 83 1.62 4.99 -8.20
C VAL A 83 1.53 3.83 -9.17
N VAL A 84 2.60 3.03 -9.20
CA VAL A 84 2.75 1.84 -10.02
C VAL A 84 2.67 0.61 -9.13
N PHE A 85 1.68 -0.24 -9.40
CA PHE A 85 1.55 -1.52 -8.74
C PHE A 85 2.17 -2.63 -9.58
N THR A 86 3.08 -3.40 -8.98
CA THR A 86 3.63 -4.61 -9.59
C THR A 86 3.44 -5.79 -8.64
N HIS A 87 2.94 -6.91 -9.15
CA HIS A 87 2.89 -8.17 -8.39
C HIS A 87 3.85 -9.18 -9.02
N ARG A 88 4.89 -9.56 -8.27
CA ARG A 88 5.89 -10.56 -8.68
C ARG A 88 6.40 -11.31 -7.47
N ASP A 89 6.83 -12.56 -7.66
CA ASP A 89 7.40 -13.40 -6.61
C ASP A 89 6.53 -13.48 -5.34
N ASN A 90 5.20 -13.51 -5.53
CA ASN A 90 4.20 -13.47 -4.46
C ASN A 90 4.28 -12.26 -3.53
N ARG A 91 4.77 -11.13 -4.04
CA ARG A 91 4.88 -9.86 -3.32
C ARG A 91 4.22 -8.75 -4.12
N TYR A 92 3.60 -7.81 -3.40
CA TYR A 92 3.19 -6.55 -3.98
C TYR A 92 4.32 -5.53 -3.86
N TYR A 93 4.54 -4.81 -4.94
CA TYR A 93 5.42 -3.66 -5.03
C TYR A 93 4.55 -2.45 -5.36
N LEU A 94 4.69 -1.39 -4.58
CA LEU A 94 4.08 -0.10 -4.83
C LEU A 94 5.21 0.90 -5.00
N ASP A 95 5.37 1.39 -6.22
CA ASP A 95 6.37 2.40 -6.53
C ASP A 95 5.66 3.75 -6.71
N PHE A 96 5.99 4.72 -5.86
CA PHE A 96 5.47 6.07 -5.89
C PHE A 96 6.49 6.94 -6.63
N GLU A 97 6.34 7.00 -7.94
CA GLU A 97 7.28 7.65 -8.84
C GLU A 97 6.99 9.15 -8.92
N THR A 98 7.94 9.98 -8.49
CA THR A 98 7.82 11.46 -8.56
C THR A 98 8.47 12.05 -9.81
N GLY A 99 9.17 11.23 -10.59
CA GLY A 99 10.02 11.63 -11.71
C GLY A 99 11.45 12.02 -11.32
N PHE A 100 11.74 12.13 -10.02
CA PHE A 100 13.08 12.37 -9.48
C PHE A 100 13.48 11.28 -8.50
N GLU A 101 12.64 11.06 -7.49
CA GLU A 101 12.80 10.05 -6.45
C GLU A 101 11.65 9.04 -6.53
N THR A 102 11.89 7.83 -6.07
CA THR A 102 10.85 6.79 -5.94
C THR A 102 10.77 6.34 -4.50
N VAL A 103 9.60 6.46 -3.90
CA VAL A 103 9.30 5.74 -2.64
C VAL A 103 8.80 4.36 -3.04
N SER A 104 9.53 3.31 -2.69
CA SER A 104 9.19 1.94 -3.01
C SER A 104 8.72 1.20 -1.76
N VAL A 105 7.59 0.52 -1.88
CA VAL A 105 7.01 -0.27 -0.81
C VAL A 105 6.87 -1.71 -1.25
N VAL A 106 7.39 -2.64 -0.47
CA VAL A 106 7.29 -4.08 -0.75
C VAL A 106 6.48 -4.76 0.33
N VAL A 107 5.46 -5.53 -0.04
CA VAL A 107 4.55 -6.23 0.89
C VAL A 107 4.61 -7.73 0.66
N ASP A 108 4.95 -8.49 1.70
CA ASP A 108 4.98 -9.94 1.66
C ASP A 108 3.59 -10.59 1.88
N GLN A 109 3.51 -11.91 1.74
CA GLN A 109 2.25 -12.67 1.88
C GLN A 109 1.66 -12.61 3.29
N MET A 110 2.44 -12.24 4.30
CA MET A 110 2.01 -12.09 5.68
C MET A 110 1.58 -10.65 6.00
N GLY A 111 1.70 -9.73 5.03
CA GLY A 111 1.43 -8.31 5.21
C GLY A 111 2.55 -7.56 5.92
N HIS A 112 3.74 -8.15 6.07
CA HIS A 112 4.90 -7.36 6.46
C HIS A 112 5.36 -6.52 5.28
N TYR A 113 5.84 -5.31 5.57
CA TYR A 113 6.28 -4.40 4.55
C TYR A 113 7.55 -3.64 4.93
N VAL A 114 8.23 -3.17 3.91
CA VAL A 114 9.38 -2.27 3.99
C VAL A 114 9.11 -1.09 3.06
N ILE A 115 9.48 0.11 3.51
CA ILE A 115 9.42 1.35 2.75
C ILE A 115 10.86 1.81 2.55
N ASP A 116 11.25 2.01 1.30
CA ASP A 116 12.58 2.51 0.92
C ASP A 116 12.42 3.77 0.06
N VAL A 117 13.33 4.73 0.22
CA VAL A 117 13.43 5.90 -0.65
C VAL A 117 14.61 5.69 -1.57
N LEU A 118 14.34 5.60 -2.87
CA LEU A 118 15.34 5.44 -3.91
C LEU A 118 15.56 6.81 -4.58
N MET A 119 16.80 7.28 -4.51
CA MET A 119 17.27 8.53 -5.14
C MET A 119 18.02 8.26 -6.44
#